data_AF-A0A401Q9I2-F1
#
_entry.id   AF-A0A401Q9I2-F1
#
_cell.length_a   1.000
_cell.length_b   1.000
_cell.length_c   1.000
_cell.angle_alpha   90.00
_cell.angle_beta   90.00
_cell.angle_gamma   90.00
#
_symmetry.space_group_name_H-M   'P 1'
#
loop_
_entity.id
_entity.type
_entity.pdbx_description
1 polymer ?
#
loop_
_entity_poly.entity_id
_entity_poly.type
_entity_poly.pdbx_seq_one_letter_code
_entity_poly.pdbx_strand_id
1 'polypeptide(L)' 'ISHIIREIRQFQQTPYRIDHQPKVIQYLLDKSIIMDEDTLYELSLKIEPRLPA' A
#
# COMPACT_ATOMS: atom_id res chain seq x y z
N ILE A 1 -14.17 23.62 11.18
CA ILE A 1 -13.75 23.32 9.79
C ILE A 1 -12.40 23.96 9.44
N SER A 2 -12.22 25.29 9.62
CA SER A 2 -10.95 25.97 9.29
C SER A 2 -9.71 25.50 10.07
N HIS A 3 -9.88 24.98 11.30
CA HIS A 3 -8.77 24.43 12.10
C HIS A 3 -8.16 23.19 11.46
N ILE A 4 -9.01 22.24 11.07
CA ILE A 4 -8.61 20.99 10.40
C ILE A 4 -7.87 21.28 9.09
N ILE A 5 -8.37 22.26 8.32
CA ILE A 5 -7.72 22.67 7.06
C ILE A 5 -6.31 23.22 7.32
N ARG A 6 -6.10 23.97 8.41
CA ARG A 6 -4.77 24.50 8.77
C ARG A 6 -3.81 23.37 9.17
N GLU A 7 -4.27 22.38 9.93
CA GLU A 7 -3.45 21.22 10.32
C GLU A 7 -3.01 20.39 9.11
N ILE A 8 -3.93 20.10 8.17
CA ILE A 8 -3.58 19.37 6.94
C ILE A 8 -2.51 20.13 6.15
N ARG A 9 -2.64 21.45 6.03
CA ARG A 9 -1.63 22.28 5.34
C ARG A 9 -0.27 22.24 6.05
N GLN A 10 -0.26 22.25 7.38
CA GLN A 10 0.97 22.16 8.15
C GLN A 10 1.71 20.82 7.92
N PHE A 11 0.98 19.71 7.86
CA PHE A 11 1.58 18.40 7.56
C PHE A 11 2.13 18.31 6.12
N GLN A 12 1.45 18.94 5.16
CA GLN A 12 1.89 18.95 3.76
C GLN A 12 3.08 19.88 3.48
N GLN A 13 3.28 20.91 4.31
CA GLN A 13 4.34 21.92 4.12
C GLN A 13 5.74 21.43 4.51
N THR A 14 5.85 20.37 5.31
CA THR A 14 7.15 19.85 5.75
C THR A 14 7.62 18.76 4.76
N PRO A 15 8.64 19.03 3.92
CA PRO A 15 9.12 18.03 2.98
C PRO A 15 9.81 16.88 3.72
N TYR A 16 9.62 15.67 3.21
CA TYR A 16 10.31 14.49 3.73
C TYR A 16 11.80 14.55 3.39
N ARG A 17 12.65 14.20 4.36
CA ARG A 17 14.10 14.06 4.19
C ARG A 17 14.48 12.66 3.69
N ILE A 18 13.81 12.20 2.64
CA ILE A 18 14.00 10.86 2.08
C ILE A 18 14.48 11.04 0.64
N ASP A 19 15.59 10.37 0.30
CA ASP A 19 16.11 10.39 -1.07
C ASP A 19 15.21 9.62 -2.02
N HIS A 20 14.96 10.22 -3.18
CA HIS A 20 14.07 9.64 -4.18
C HIS A 20 14.78 8.55 -4.98
N GLN A 21 14.48 7.28 -4.70
CA GLN A 21 15.00 6.14 -5.46
C GLN A 21 14.00 5.67 -6.52
N PRO A 22 14.21 5.97 -7.82
CA PRO A 22 13.21 5.74 -8.87
C PRO A 22 12.87 4.27 -9.07
N LYS A 23 13.83 3.34 -8.91
CA LYS A 23 13.59 1.89 -9.01
C LYS A 23 12.62 1.38 -7.96
N VAL A 24 12.74 1.88 -6.72
CA VAL A 24 11.88 1.47 -5.61
C VAL A 24 10.48 2.03 -5.82
N ILE A 25 10.38 3.29 -6.26
CA ILE A 25 9.09 3.92 -6.54
C ILE A 25 8.37 3.23 -7.68
N GLN A 26 9.06 2.88 -8.76
CA GLN A 26 8.46 2.13 -9.87
C GLN A 26 7.94 0.76 -9.41
N TYR A 27 8.70 0.04 -8.58
CA TYR A 27 8.25 -1.23 -8.01
C TYR A 27 7.02 -1.05 -7.11
N LEU A 28 7.01 -0.04 -6.23
CA LEU A 28 5.90 0.23 -5.33
C LEU A 28 4.64 0.73 -6.06
N LEU A 29 4.80 1.42 -7.19
CA LEU A 29 3.69 1.91 -8.01
C LEU A 29 3.19 0.87 -9.02
N ASP A 30 3.88 -0.25 -9.18
CA ASP A 30 3.45 -1.31 -10.09
C ASP A 30 2.21 -2.02 -9.53
N LYS A 31 1.07 -1.73 -10.15
CA LYS A 31 -0.23 -2.29 -9.78
C LYS A 31 -0.50 -3.65 -10.43
N SER A 32 0.39 -4.15 -11.29
CA SER A 32 0.21 -5.44 -11.95
C SER A 32 0.16 -6.62 -10.97
N ILE A 33 0.70 -6.43 -9.76
CA ILE A 33 0.77 -7.44 -8.70
C ILE A 33 -0.40 -7.27 -7.69
N ILE A 34 -1.27 -6.28 -7.88
CA ILE A 34 -2.47 -6.14 -7.04
C ILE A 34 -3.43 -7.27 -7.45
N MET A 35 -3.66 -8.19 -6.50
CA MET A 35 -4.60 -9.29 -6.65
C MET A 35 -5.90 -8.95 -5.94
N ASP A 36 -7.01 -9.36 -6.53
CA ASP A 36 -8.32 -9.26 -5.90
C ASP A 36 -8.40 -10.20 -4.69
N GLU A 37 -9.22 -9.85 -3.71
CA GLU A 37 -9.38 -10.59 -2.45
C GLU A 37 -9.69 -12.08 -2.68
N ASP A 38 -10.57 -12.38 -3.64
CA ASP A 38 -10.95 -13.74 -4.02
C ASP A 38 -9.76 -14.53 -4.59
N THR A 39 -8.96 -13.89 -5.45
CA THR A 39 -7.77 -14.52 -6.06
C THR A 39 -6.72 -14.81 -4.99
N LEU A 40 -6.54 -13.88 -4.04
CA LEU A 40 -5.61 -14.05 -2.92
C LEU A 40 -6.05 -15.20 -2.00
N TYR A 41 -7.35 -15.33 -1.74
CA TYR A 41 -7.89 -16.41 -0.92
C TYR A 41 -7.71 -17.78 -1.56
N GLU A 42 -7.99 -17.91 -2.86
CA GLU A 42 -7.76 -19.16 -3.60
C GLU A 42 -6.28 -19.56 -3.62
N LEU A 43 -5.37 -18.60 -3.82
CA LEU A 43 -3.93 -18.84 -3.78
C LEU A 43 -3.48 -19.27 -2.39
N SER A 44 -4.01 -18.64 -1.34
CA SER A 44 -3.73 -19.01 0.05
C SER A 44 -4.14 -20.45 0.34
N LEU A 45 -5.35 -20.86 -0.08
CA LEU A 45 -5.82 -22.25 0.08
C LEU A 45 -5.00 -23.28 -0.69
N LYS A 46 -4.38 -22.89 -1.82
CA LYS A 46 -3.46 -23.77 -2.57
C LYS A 46 -2.11 -23.92 -1.87
N ILE A 47 -1.62 -22.86 -1.21
CA ILE A 47 -0.36 -22.87 -0.47
C ILE A 47 -0.51 -23.61 0.86
N GLU A 48 -1.58 -23.32 1.59
CA GLU A 48 -1.92 -23.97 2.86
C GLU A 48 -3.34 -24.56 2.77
N PRO A 49 -3.46 -25.84 2.36
CA PRO A 49 -4.74 -26.52 2.33
C PRO A 49 -5.29 -26.63 3.76
N ARG A 50 -6.53 -26.19 3.96
CA ARG A 50 -7.21 -26.40 5.25
C ARG A 50 -7.30 -27.90 5.51
N LEU A 51 -6.58 -28.36 6.53
CA LEU A 51 -6.70 -29.73 7.02
C LEU A 51 -8.16 -29.97 7.45
N PRO A 52 -8.78 -31.09 7.06
CA PRO A 52 -10.08 -31.46 7.60
C PRO A 52 -9.94 -31.66 9.12
N ALA A 53 -10.88 -31.08 9.87
CA ALA A 53 -10.99 -31.26 11.32
C ALA A 53 -11.28 -32.72 11.69
#